data_AF-A0A9W7L104-F1
#
_entry.id   AF-A0A9W7L104-F1
#
_cell.length_a   1.000
_cell.length_b   1.000
_cell.length_c   1.000
_cell.angle_alpha   90.00
_cell.angle_beta   90.00
_cell.angle_gamma   90.00
#
_symmetry.space_group_name_H-M   'P 1'
#
loop_
_entity.id
_entity.type
_entity.pdbx_description
1 polymer ?
#
loop_
_entity_poly.entity_id
_entity_poly.type
_entity_poly.pdbx_seq_one_letter_code
_entity_poly.pdbx_strand_id
1 'polypeptide(L)'
;MYCFSLILLVLLILVHSTTSFTPRITTRHSTTPTKLSAKKRKIIPPPTPPTIRTPYGPIQPPLVKIGCLKCSATGLSPCPTCSSTGLIINGRLKNANNLNILPPKNKLIDTRFTSVNVLNGHRHYRIKSLLGDSIILENSCGESKEVIQTKNELKNKSIWRSGWVTLEEIRKAEGGALQPEIKTCFRCKGMKKIECETCYGEGEIYRDAMIRKK
;
A
#
# COMPACT_ATOMS: atom_id res chain seq x y z
N MET A 1 41.74 26.78 33.96
CA MET A 1 40.38 26.54 34.48
C MET A 1 39.77 25.38 33.70
N TYR A 2 40.03 24.14 34.14
CA TYR A 2 39.57 22.89 33.52
C TYR A 2 38.89 22.06 34.61
N CYS A 3 37.59 22.26 34.86
CA CYS A 3 36.88 21.54 35.93
C CYS A 3 35.43 21.15 35.57
N PHE A 4 35.07 21.05 34.29
CA PHE A 4 33.70 20.65 33.90
C PHE A 4 33.60 19.42 32.99
N SER A 5 34.71 18.72 32.72
CA SER A 5 34.74 17.63 31.73
C SER A 5 34.73 16.20 32.30
N LEU A 6 34.48 16.00 33.60
CA LEU A 6 34.62 14.67 34.25
C LEU A 6 33.37 14.13 34.95
N ILE A 7 32.26 14.88 34.98
CA ILE A 7 31.04 14.47 35.71
C ILE A 7 30.01 13.77 34.81
N LEU A 8 30.07 13.94 33.48
CA LEU A 8 29.06 13.33 32.58
C LEU A 8 29.38 11.89 32.15
N LEU A 9 30.53 11.32 32.54
CA LEU A 9 30.94 9.97 32.13
C LEU A 9 30.51 8.86 33.13
N VAL A 10 29.95 9.22 34.28
CA VAL A 10 29.55 8.25 35.34
C VAL A 10 28.08 7.83 35.23
N LEU A 11 27.25 8.52 34.44
CA LEU A 11 25.83 8.18 34.24
C LEU A 11 25.58 7.10 33.18
N LEU A 12 26.63 6.53 32.59
CA LEU A 12 26.54 5.53 31.50
C LEU A 12 26.70 4.05 31.94
N ILE A 13 26.80 3.73 33.24
CA ILE A 13 27.14 2.35 33.68
C ILE A 13 26.04 1.64 34.49
N LEU A 14 24.96 2.30 34.93
CA LEU A 14 24.02 1.71 35.91
C LEU A 14 22.60 1.36 35.41
N VAL A 15 22.46 0.90 34.15
CA VAL A 15 21.22 0.19 33.74
C VAL A 15 21.56 -1.03 32.88
N HIS A 16 22.38 -1.92 33.44
CA HIS A 16 22.30 -3.35 33.12
C HIS A 16 21.36 -4.01 34.14
N SER A 17 20.65 -5.04 33.68
CA SER A 17 20.05 -6.13 34.47
C SER A 17 18.56 -6.02 34.78
N THR A 18 17.72 -6.41 33.82
CA THR A 18 16.58 -7.30 34.13
C THR A 18 16.38 -8.29 32.99
N THR A 19 16.94 -9.47 33.20
CA THR A 19 16.64 -10.72 32.54
C THR A 19 15.18 -11.11 32.77
N SER A 20 14.37 -11.19 31.71
CA SER A 20 13.07 -11.85 31.76
C SER A 20 13.10 -13.13 30.95
N PHE A 21 13.34 -14.20 31.70
CA PHE A 21 13.01 -15.60 31.44
C PHE A 21 11.64 -15.73 30.75
N THR A 22 11.56 -16.46 29.63
CA THR A 22 10.29 -17.02 29.15
C THR A 22 10.45 -18.53 28.94
N PRO A 23 9.53 -19.35 29.46
CA PRO A 23 9.69 -20.79 29.54
C PRO A 23 9.49 -21.48 28.18
N ARG A 24 10.26 -22.56 28.03
CA ARG A 24 10.20 -23.60 27.02
C ARG A 24 8.91 -24.41 27.18
N ILE A 25 7.91 -24.19 26.35
CA ILE A 25 6.77 -25.10 26.22
C ILE A 25 7.09 -26.08 25.10
N THR A 26 7.63 -27.23 25.47
CA THR A 26 7.60 -28.45 24.69
C THR A 26 6.25 -29.13 24.89
N THR A 27 5.41 -29.12 23.87
CA THR A 27 4.29 -30.07 23.76
C THR A 27 4.41 -30.82 22.45
N ARG A 28 4.81 -32.09 22.58
CA ARG A 28 4.54 -33.16 21.62
C ARG A 28 3.05 -33.16 21.31
N HIS A 29 2.68 -33.39 20.04
CA HIS A 29 1.76 -34.46 19.66
C HIS A 29 1.81 -34.60 18.12
N SER A 30 2.61 -35.58 17.71
CA SER A 30 2.44 -36.29 16.44
C SER A 30 1.02 -36.85 16.42
N THR A 31 0.17 -36.33 15.54
CA THR A 31 -1.05 -37.00 15.11
C THR A 31 -0.89 -37.28 13.62
N THR A 32 -0.71 -38.55 13.33
CA THR A 32 -0.79 -39.12 11.99
C THR A 32 -2.14 -38.78 11.38
N PRO A 33 -2.22 -38.27 10.14
CA PRO A 33 -3.49 -38.10 9.46
C PRO A 33 -3.99 -39.48 9.02
N THR A 34 -4.93 -40.05 9.78
CA THR A 34 -5.77 -41.16 9.31
C THR A 34 -6.58 -40.66 8.11
N LYS A 35 -6.21 -41.12 6.91
CA LYS A 35 -7.00 -40.95 5.69
C LYS A 35 -8.31 -41.74 5.81
N LEU A 36 -9.31 -41.15 6.46
CA LEU A 36 -10.69 -41.58 6.33
C LEU A 36 -11.19 -41.15 4.95
N SER A 37 -11.26 -42.12 4.04
CA SER A 37 -11.90 -41.99 2.73
C SER A 37 -13.37 -41.61 2.94
N ALA A 38 -13.69 -40.32 2.76
CA ALA A 38 -15.05 -39.83 2.74
C ALA A 38 -15.73 -40.32 1.45
N LYS A 39 -16.54 -41.38 1.58
CA LYS A 39 -17.44 -41.85 0.51
C LYS A 39 -18.44 -40.72 0.22
N LYS A 40 -18.14 -39.94 -0.82
CA LYS A 40 -18.93 -38.80 -1.31
C LYS A 40 -20.33 -39.30 -1.69
N ARG A 41 -21.29 -39.25 -0.76
CA ARG A 41 -22.71 -39.45 -1.07
C ARG A 41 -23.09 -38.38 -2.09
N LYS A 42 -23.49 -38.79 -3.30
CA LYS A 42 -24.08 -37.90 -4.29
C LYS A 42 -25.36 -37.33 -3.66
N ILE A 43 -25.28 -36.11 -3.15
CA ILE A 43 -26.45 -35.33 -2.79
C ILE A 43 -27.13 -35.02 -4.13
N ILE A 44 -28.25 -35.69 -4.40
CA ILE A 44 -29.09 -35.36 -5.55
C ILE A 44 -29.65 -33.97 -5.24
N PRO A 45 -29.41 -32.95 -6.09
CA PRO A 45 -30.00 -31.64 -5.88
C PRO A 45 -31.52 -31.79 -5.92
N PRO A 46 -32.26 -31.08 -5.06
CA PRO A 46 -33.71 -31.09 -5.11
C PRO A 46 -34.19 -30.71 -6.52
N PRO A 47 -35.30 -31.30 -7.00
CA PRO A 47 -35.84 -31.01 -8.32
C PRO A 47 -36.08 -29.50 -8.44
N THR A 48 -35.68 -28.92 -9.57
CA THR A 48 -35.85 -27.50 -9.84
C THR A 48 -37.35 -27.19 -9.90
N PRO A 49 -37.87 -26.21 -9.14
CA PRO A 49 -39.29 -25.90 -9.15
C PRO A 49 -39.76 -25.51 -10.57
N PRO A 50 -41.03 -25.83 -10.92
CA PRO A 50 -41.56 -25.51 -12.25
C PRO A 50 -41.57 -24.00 -12.46
N THR A 51 -40.99 -23.56 -13.57
CA THR A 51 -41.05 -22.14 -13.98
C THR A 51 -42.43 -21.86 -14.57
N ILE A 52 -43.27 -21.15 -13.81
CA ILE A 52 -44.57 -20.68 -14.30
C ILE A 52 -44.31 -19.63 -15.39
N ARG A 53 -44.59 -19.97 -16.64
CA ARG A 53 -44.49 -19.05 -17.78
C ARG A 53 -45.86 -18.39 -17.99
N THR A 54 -45.92 -17.07 -17.88
CA THR A 54 -47.08 -16.30 -18.35
C THR A 54 -46.86 -15.92 -19.83
N PRO A 55 -47.90 -15.57 -20.61
CA PRO A 55 -47.74 -15.07 -21.97
C PRO A 55 -46.87 -13.80 -22.07
N TYR A 56 -46.57 -13.13 -20.95
CA TYR A 56 -45.70 -11.96 -20.86
C TYR A 56 -44.30 -12.26 -20.28
N GLY A 57 -43.98 -13.54 -20.05
CA GLY A 57 -42.70 -13.98 -19.48
C GLY A 57 -42.80 -14.49 -18.04
N PRO A 58 -41.66 -14.77 -17.38
CA PRO A 58 -41.63 -15.18 -15.98
C PRO A 58 -42.09 -14.03 -15.06
N ILE A 59 -42.85 -14.34 -14.02
CA ILE A 59 -43.23 -13.36 -12.98
C ILE A 59 -41.94 -12.89 -12.30
N GLN A 60 -41.63 -11.60 -12.43
CA GLN A 60 -40.52 -11.01 -11.70
C GLN A 60 -40.90 -10.90 -10.21
N PRO A 61 -40.04 -11.35 -9.28
CA PRO A 61 -40.31 -11.18 -7.87
C PRO A 61 -40.40 -9.67 -7.53
N PRO A 62 -41.22 -9.28 -6.54
CA PRO A 62 -41.28 -7.90 -6.11
C PRO A 62 -39.91 -7.47 -5.57
N LEU A 63 -39.44 -6.31 -6.04
CA LEU A 63 -38.24 -5.66 -5.53
C LEU A 63 -38.55 -5.04 -4.17
N VAL A 64 -37.77 -5.40 -3.15
CA VAL A 64 -37.85 -4.79 -1.81
C VAL A 64 -36.68 -3.84 -1.61
N LYS A 65 -36.94 -2.69 -0.98
CA LYS A 65 -35.89 -1.78 -0.53
C LYS A 65 -35.23 -2.36 0.72
N ILE A 66 -33.90 -2.49 0.67
CA ILE A 66 -33.09 -2.91 1.80
C ILE A 66 -31.98 -1.88 2.03
N GLY A 67 -31.58 -1.69 3.30
CA GLY A 67 -30.45 -0.84 3.63
C GLY A 67 -29.16 -1.31 2.94
N CYS A 68 -28.43 -0.37 2.34
CA CYS A 68 -27.18 -0.66 1.66
C CYS A 68 -26.11 -1.10 2.66
N LEU A 69 -25.63 -2.33 2.51
CA LEU A 69 -24.63 -2.93 3.40
C LEU A 69 -23.26 -2.24 3.30
N LYS A 70 -22.90 -1.66 2.14
CA LYS A 70 -21.60 -1.02 1.92
C LYS A 70 -21.45 0.29 2.68
N CYS A 71 -22.54 1.04 2.85
CA CYS A 71 -22.55 2.29 3.61
C CYS A 71 -23.36 2.20 4.91
N SER A 72 -23.80 1.01 5.31
CA SER A 72 -24.67 0.80 6.47
C SER A 72 -25.90 1.72 6.47
N ALA A 73 -26.59 1.79 5.34
CA ALA A 73 -27.75 2.65 5.10
C ALA A 73 -27.55 4.18 5.22
N THR A 74 -26.31 4.67 5.31
CA THR A 74 -26.05 6.13 5.43
C THR A 74 -25.99 6.89 4.10
N GLY A 75 -25.95 6.20 2.97
CA GLY A 75 -25.71 6.82 1.65
C GLY A 75 -24.26 7.26 1.40
N LEU A 76 -23.41 7.25 2.43
CA LEU A 76 -22.03 7.75 2.38
C LEU A 76 -21.04 6.64 2.72
N SER A 77 -19.98 6.52 1.93
CA SER A 77 -18.88 5.59 2.17
C SER A 77 -17.58 6.34 2.54
N PRO A 78 -16.70 5.75 3.37
CA PRO A 78 -15.39 6.35 3.66
C PRO A 78 -14.61 6.56 2.37
N CYS A 79 -13.96 7.71 2.22
CA CYS A 79 -13.21 8.00 1.00
C CYS A 79 -12.04 7.02 0.86
N PRO A 80 -11.98 6.21 -0.21
CA PRO A 80 -10.95 5.19 -0.37
C PRO A 80 -9.58 5.81 -0.67
N THR A 81 -9.56 7.01 -1.27
CA THR A 81 -8.33 7.70 -1.68
C THR A 81 -7.54 8.24 -0.50
N CYS A 82 -8.22 8.77 0.52
CA CYS A 82 -7.55 9.29 1.72
C CYS A 82 -7.81 8.45 2.97
N SER A 83 -8.47 7.29 2.85
CA SER A 83 -8.83 6.43 3.98
C SER A 83 -9.50 7.21 5.14
N SER A 84 -10.45 8.09 4.80
CA SER A 84 -11.17 8.96 5.75
C SER A 84 -10.36 10.01 6.51
N THR A 85 -9.10 10.28 6.16
CA THR A 85 -8.34 11.38 6.77
C THR A 85 -8.78 12.74 6.23
N GLY A 86 -9.27 12.79 4.98
CA GLY A 86 -9.58 14.03 4.26
C GLY A 86 -8.35 14.69 3.62
N LEU A 87 -7.17 14.11 3.83
CA LEU A 87 -5.88 14.66 3.43
C LEU A 87 -5.09 13.61 2.64
N ILE A 88 -4.40 14.05 1.60
CA ILE A 88 -3.45 13.24 0.85
C ILE A 88 -2.07 13.81 1.15
N ILE A 89 -1.20 12.94 1.64
CA ILE A 89 0.20 13.26 1.88
C ILE A 89 0.96 12.94 0.60
N ASN A 90 1.35 13.98 -0.14
CA ASN A 90 2.24 13.82 -1.29
C ASN A 90 3.68 13.73 -0.79
N GLY A 91 4.34 12.62 -1.13
CA GLY A 91 5.69 12.31 -0.66
C GLY A 91 5.66 11.34 0.51
N ARG A 92 6.40 10.23 0.38
CA ARG A 92 6.63 9.33 1.52
C ARG A 92 7.67 9.98 2.43
N LEU A 93 7.32 10.19 3.70
CA LEU A 93 8.15 10.52 4.87
C LEU A 93 9.23 9.45 5.16
N LYS A 94 9.92 8.96 4.13
CA LYS A 94 11.03 8.01 4.28
C LYS A 94 12.32 8.77 4.07
N ASN A 95 13.26 8.62 4.99
CA ASN A 95 14.57 9.28 4.91
C ASN A 95 15.45 8.71 3.79
N ALA A 96 15.11 7.54 3.25
CA ALA A 96 15.83 6.88 2.16
C ALA A 96 14.87 6.41 1.05
N ASN A 97 15.40 6.26 -0.17
CA ASN A 97 14.66 5.63 -1.27
C ASN A 97 14.51 4.13 -0.98
N ASN A 98 13.31 3.61 -1.16
CA ASN A 98 13.08 2.18 -0.94
C ASN A 98 13.49 1.39 -2.18
N LEU A 99 14.75 0.96 -2.22
CA LEU A 99 15.26 0.00 -3.22
C LEU A 99 15.04 -1.45 -2.80
N ASN A 100 14.39 -1.71 -1.66
CA ASN A 100 14.05 -3.07 -1.24
C ASN A 100 12.74 -3.47 -1.92
N ILE A 101 12.85 -3.89 -3.18
CA ILE A 101 11.81 -4.64 -3.86
C ILE A 101 12.29 -6.09 -3.91
N LEU A 102 11.90 -6.85 -2.88
CA LEU A 102 11.80 -8.31 -2.95
C LEU A 102 10.80 -8.69 -4.08
N PRO A 103 10.94 -9.89 -4.68
CA PRO A 103 11.04 -10.15 -6.13
C PRO A 103 9.73 -10.00 -6.92
N PRO A 104 9.79 -9.97 -8.28
CA PRO A 104 10.88 -10.44 -9.14
C PRO A 104 11.94 -9.36 -9.46
N LYS A 105 13.19 -9.82 -9.69
CA LYS A 105 14.40 -9.04 -10.03
C LYS A 105 14.23 -7.95 -11.12
N ASN A 106 13.15 -8.01 -11.90
CA ASN A 106 12.90 -7.10 -13.03
C ASN A 106 12.06 -5.86 -12.67
N LYS A 107 11.51 -5.74 -11.46
CA LYS A 107 10.62 -4.59 -11.13
C LYS A 107 11.36 -3.26 -10.91
N LEU A 108 12.69 -3.31 -10.79
CA LEU A 108 13.53 -2.11 -10.65
C LEU A 108 13.88 -1.49 -12.01
N ILE A 109 13.84 -2.25 -13.09
CA ILE A 109 14.09 -1.74 -14.45
C ILE A 109 13.00 -0.71 -14.78
N ASP A 110 13.40 0.37 -15.44
CA ASP A 110 12.56 1.54 -15.75
C ASP A 110 12.09 2.36 -14.52
N THR A 111 12.60 2.05 -13.33
CA THR A 111 12.39 2.94 -12.17
C THR A 111 13.08 4.27 -12.42
N ARG A 112 12.36 5.35 -12.13
CA ARG A 112 12.76 6.72 -12.43
C ARG A 112 13.46 7.34 -11.23
N PHE A 113 14.53 8.07 -11.51
CA PHE A 113 15.29 8.81 -10.52
C PHE A 113 15.66 10.19 -11.05
N THR A 114 15.71 11.16 -10.15
CA THR A 114 16.19 12.51 -10.43
C THR A 114 17.44 12.79 -9.61
N SER A 115 18.54 13.15 -10.26
CA SER A 115 19.78 13.56 -9.59
C SER A 115 19.66 14.98 -9.05
N VAL A 116 20.09 15.16 -7.79
CA VAL A 116 20.16 16.46 -7.11
C VAL A 116 21.24 17.35 -7.73
N ASN A 117 22.29 16.75 -8.29
CA ASN A 117 23.33 17.45 -9.06
C ASN A 117 23.15 17.18 -10.56
N VAL A 118 23.57 18.14 -11.41
CA VAL A 118 23.59 17.90 -12.85
C VAL A 118 24.71 16.90 -13.14
N LEU A 119 24.37 15.78 -13.77
CA LEU A 119 25.33 14.78 -14.24
C LEU A 119 25.26 14.76 -15.78
N ASN A 120 26.38 14.91 -16.48
CA ASN A 120 26.40 14.91 -17.95
C ASN A 120 25.39 15.87 -18.63
N GLY A 121 25.06 17.00 -17.99
CA GLY A 121 24.04 17.94 -18.48
C GLY A 121 22.58 17.55 -18.18
N HIS A 122 22.35 16.43 -17.49
CA HIS A 122 21.02 15.88 -17.25
C HIS A 122 20.77 15.64 -15.75
N ARG A 123 19.48 15.50 -15.41
CA ARG A 123 19.01 15.20 -14.04
C ARG A 123 18.07 14.01 -14.00
N HIS A 124 17.36 13.73 -15.09
CA HIS A 124 16.36 12.69 -15.16
C HIS A 124 16.98 11.40 -15.70
N TYR A 125 16.91 10.34 -14.90
CA TYR A 125 17.47 9.04 -15.22
C TYR A 125 16.45 7.93 -14.98
N ARG A 126 16.57 6.86 -15.75
CA ARG A 126 15.85 5.60 -15.54
C ARG A 126 16.84 4.47 -15.35
N ILE A 127 16.49 3.47 -14.56
CA ILE A 127 17.30 2.27 -14.42
C ILE A 127 17.20 1.46 -15.72
N LYS A 128 18.33 1.30 -16.41
CA LYS A 128 18.44 0.50 -17.64
C LYS A 128 18.72 -0.97 -17.31
N SER A 129 19.70 -1.22 -16.44
CA SER A 129 20.10 -2.58 -16.07
C SER A 129 20.69 -2.64 -14.66
N LEU A 130 20.75 -3.85 -14.13
CA LEU A 130 21.33 -4.17 -12.82
C LEU A 130 22.50 -5.12 -13.04
N LEU A 131 23.68 -4.75 -12.56
CA LEU A 131 24.91 -5.54 -12.67
C LEU A 131 25.47 -5.79 -11.26
N GLY A 132 24.98 -6.85 -10.61
CA GLY A 132 25.32 -7.13 -9.21
C GLY A 132 24.82 -6.03 -8.27
N ASP A 133 25.75 -5.36 -7.59
CA ASP A 133 25.48 -4.22 -6.69
C ASP A 133 25.47 -2.86 -7.41
N SER A 134 25.90 -2.84 -8.67
CA SER A 134 25.91 -1.67 -9.52
C SER A 134 24.62 -1.56 -10.32
N ILE A 135 24.13 -0.33 -10.47
CA ILE A 135 22.90 0.03 -11.15
C ILE A 135 23.29 0.96 -12.30
N ILE A 136 22.96 0.57 -13.53
CA ILE A 136 23.21 1.39 -14.72
C ILE A 136 21.98 2.23 -14.98
N LEU A 137 22.17 3.54 -14.96
CA LEU A 137 21.16 4.56 -15.18
C LEU A 137 21.38 5.16 -16.57
N GLU A 138 20.31 5.28 -17.34
CA GLU A 138 20.31 5.99 -18.62
C GLU A 138 19.54 7.29 -18.45
N ASN A 139 20.07 8.39 -19.00
CA ASN A 139 19.34 9.65 -19.02
C ASN A 139 18.03 9.50 -19.81
N SER A 140 16.98 10.17 -19.34
CA SER A 140 15.65 10.15 -19.98
C SER A 140 15.40 11.37 -20.86
N CYS A 141 16.36 12.28 -20.96
CA CYS A 141 16.25 13.52 -21.74
C CYS A 141 17.53 13.69 -22.56
N GLY A 142 17.43 13.79 -23.89
CA GLY A 142 18.57 14.05 -24.78
C GLY A 142 19.29 12.78 -25.26
N GLU A 143 20.57 12.93 -25.60
CA GLU A 143 21.45 11.85 -26.09
C GLU A 143 21.65 10.78 -25.02
N SER A 144 21.47 9.49 -25.36
CA SER A 144 21.67 8.38 -24.43
C SER A 144 23.09 8.37 -23.84
N LYS A 145 23.19 8.76 -22.56
CA LYS A 145 24.39 8.75 -21.72
C LYS A 145 24.10 7.93 -20.47
N GLU A 146 25.01 7.01 -20.19
CA GLU A 146 24.87 6.09 -19.07
C GLU A 146 25.71 6.55 -17.87
N VAL A 147 25.21 6.27 -16.67
CA VAL A 147 25.89 6.52 -15.41
C VAL A 147 25.77 5.27 -14.54
N ILE A 148 26.88 4.82 -13.98
CA ILE A 148 26.91 3.67 -13.07
C ILE A 148 26.85 4.20 -11.65
N GLN A 149 25.94 3.67 -10.84
CA GLN A 149 25.77 4.05 -9.44
C GLN A 149 25.60 2.82 -8.56
N THR A 150 25.96 2.95 -7.29
CA THR A 150 25.75 1.89 -6.31
C THR A 150 24.35 1.95 -5.73
N LYS A 151 23.86 0.80 -5.22
CA LYS A 151 22.59 0.73 -4.47
C LYS A 151 22.56 1.67 -3.26
N ASN A 152 23.71 1.94 -2.63
CA ASN A 152 23.80 2.81 -1.47
C ASN A 152 23.65 4.29 -1.85
N GLU A 153 24.25 4.72 -2.97
CA GLU A 153 24.07 6.08 -3.49
C GLU A 153 22.62 6.33 -3.89
N LEU A 154 21.98 5.38 -4.59
CA LEU A 154 20.57 5.52 -4.97
C LEU A 154 19.60 5.50 -3.79
N LYS A 155 20.00 4.97 -2.63
CA LYS A 155 19.22 5.10 -1.38
C LYS A 155 19.33 6.50 -0.79
N ASN A 156 20.44 7.20 -1.03
CA ASN A 156 20.73 8.50 -0.45
C ASN A 156 19.92 9.60 -1.17
N LYS A 157 18.97 10.19 -0.44
CA LYS A 157 18.10 11.24 -0.96
C LYS A 157 18.79 12.59 -1.19
N SER A 158 19.95 12.82 -0.58
CA SER A 158 20.72 14.05 -0.85
C SER A 158 21.37 14.04 -2.24
N ILE A 159 21.54 12.84 -2.83
CA ILE A 159 22.15 12.66 -4.15
C ILE A 159 21.08 12.30 -5.19
N TRP A 160 20.19 11.37 -4.86
CA TRP A 160 19.20 10.81 -5.78
C TRP A 160 17.78 10.87 -5.21
N ARG A 161 16.84 11.44 -5.97
CA ARG A 161 15.41 11.47 -5.64
C ARG A 161 14.67 10.40 -6.44
N SER A 162 13.76 9.67 -5.80
CA SER A 162 12.89 8.71 -6.50
C SER A 162 11.79 9.43 -7.29
N GLY A 163 11.59 9.05 -8.54
CA GLY A 163 10.58 9.65 -9.44
C GLY A 163 11.09 10.89 -10.18
N TRP A 164 10.18 11.53 -10.91
CA TRP A 164 10.41 12.84 -11.52
C TRP A 164 10.13 13.93 -10.50
N VAL A 165 11.17 14.67 -10.13
CA VAL A 165 11.11 15.70 -9.10
C VAL A 165 11.64 17.00 -9.69
N THR A 166 10.93 18.09 -9.42
CA THR A 166 11.28 19.42 -9.93
C THR A 166 12.44 20.04 -9.14
N LEU A 167 13.12 21.02 -9.73
CA LEU A 167 14.18 21.76 -9.04
C LEU A 167 13.68 22.51 -7.81
N GLU A 168 12.43 23.00 -7.84
CA GLU A 168 11.79 23.69 -6.73
C GLU A 168 11.59 22.75 -5.54
N GLU A 169 11.10 21.54 -5.78
CA GLU A 169 10.96 20.50 -4.76
C GLU A 169 12.30 20.08 -4.17
N ILE A 170 13.34 19.95 -5.01
CA ILE A 170 14.71 19.64 -4.54
C ILE A 170 15.26 20.76 -3.65
N ARG A 171 15.07 22.02 -4.05
CA ARG A 171 15.52 23.19 -3.28
C ARG A 171 14.80 23.31 -1.94
N LYS A 172 13.47 23.15 -1.92
CA LYS A 172 12.65 23.17 -0.70
C LYS A 172 13.04 22.10 0.32
N ALA A 173 13.65 21.00 -0.13
CA ALA A 173 14.05 19.92 0.76
C ALA A 173 15.41 20.14 1.44
N GLU A 174 16.24 21.10 1.01
CA GLU A 174 17.55 21.43 1.60
C GLU A 174 18.44 20.18 1.87
N GLY A 175 18.42 19.20 0.96
CA GLY A 175 19.17 17.94 1.12
C GLY A 175 18.51 16.91 2.05
N GLY A 176 17.47 17.28 2.78
CA GLY A 176 16.64 16.41 3.61
C GLY A 176 15.53 15.67 2.85
N ALA A 177 14.57 15.09 3.57
CA ALA A 177 13.39 14.47 2.95
C ALA A 177 12.53 15.55 2.25
N LEU A 178 11.90 15.19 1.13
CA LEU A 178 10.86 16.07 0.55
C LEU A 178 9.80 16.26 1.64
N GLN A 179 9.54 17.52 2.00
CA GLN A 179 8.51 17.80 2.98
C GLN A 179 7.18 17.23 2.47
N PRO A 180 6.44 16.50 3.31
CA PRO A 180 5.13 16.01 2.91
C PRO A 180 4.23 17.21 2.60
N GLU A 181 3.89 17.40 1.32
CA GLU A 181 2.82 18.34 0.98
C GLU A 181 1.51 17.68 1.36
N ILE A 182 0.96 18.13 2.49
CA ILE A 182 -0.38 17.75 2.93
C ILE A 182 -1.36 18.55 2.07
N LYS A 183 -1.99 17.87 1.12
CA LYS A 183 -3.04 18.46 0.28
C LYS A 183 -4.39 17.95 0.74
N THR A 184 -5.41 18.79 0.61
CA THR A 184 -6.80 18.34 0.76
C THR A 184 -7.07 17.23 -0.26
N CYS A 185 -7.73 16.16 0.17
CA CYS A 185 -8.03 15.05 -0.72
C CYS A 185 -8.89 15.56 -1.89
N PHE A 186 -8.41 15.42 -3.12
CA PHE A 186 -9.13 15.90 -4.30
C PHE A 186 -10.49 15.19 -4.50
N ARG A 187 -10.62 13.93 -4.05
CA ARG A 187 -11.82 13.13 -4.24
C ARG A 187 -12.94 13.50 -3.25
N CYS A 188 -12.64 13.58 -1.96
CA CYS A 188 -13.64 13.95 -0.94
C CYS A 188 -13.63 15.44 -0.57
N LYS A 189 -12.71 16.23 -1.13
CA LYS A 189 -12.52 17.66 -0.84
C LYS A 189 -12.43 17.98 0.66
N GLY A 190 -11.85 17.06 1.44
CA GLY A 190 -11.72 17.19 2.90
C GLY A 190 -12.90 16.65 3.72
N MET A 191 -14.01 16.26 3.09
CA MET A 191 -15.20 15.75 3.78
C MET A 191 -15.05 14.34 4.36
N LYS A 192 -13.94 13.65 4.07
CA LYS A 192 -13.58 12.29 4.56
C LYS A 192 -14.48 11.16 4.04
N LYS A 193 -15.72 11.46 3.68
CA LYS A 193 -16.71 10.55 3.10
C LYS A 193 -17.02 10.98 1.66
N ILE A 194 -17.43 10.01 0.86
CA ILE A 194 -17.94 10.21 -0.50
C ILE A 194 -19.28 9.50 -0.62
N GLU A 195 -20.03 9.83 -1.66
CA GLU A 195 -21.25 9.13 -1.99
C GLU A 195 -20.98 7.61 -2.17
N CYS A 196 -21.89 6.79 -1.65
CA CYS A 196 -21.75 5.35 -1.78
C CYS A 196 -21.96 4.93 -3.23
N GLU A 197 -20.93 4.32 -3.84
CA GLU A 197 -20.97 3.81 -5.21
C GLU A 197 -22.03 2.71 -5.46
N THR A 198 -22.67 2.18 -4.40
CA THR A 198 -23.63 1.08 -4.51
C THR A 198 -25.07 1.54 -4.39
N CYS A 199 -25.36 2.55 -3.55
CA CYS A 199 -26.71 3.12 -3.42
C CYS A 199 -26.81 4.55 -3.91
N TYR A 200 -25.75 5.13 -4.47
CA TYR A 200 -25.72 6.48 -5.05
C TYR A 200 -26.36 7.52 -4.12
N GLY A 201 -25.93 7.51 -2.86
CA GLY A 201 -26.40 8.47 -1.86
C GLY A 201 -27.74 8.14 -1.20
N GLU A 202 -28.54 7.22 -1.75
CA GLU A 202 -29.88 6.92 -1.22
C GLU A 202 -29.87 6.14 0.10
N GLY A 203 -28.77 5.44 0.41
CA GLY A 203 -28.69 4.57 1.58
C GLY A 203 -29.43 3.24 1.43
N GLU A 204 -30.26 3.07 0.41
CA GLU A 204 -31.03 1.85 0.16
C GLU A 204 -30.74 1.28 -1.23
N ILE A 205 -30.94 -0.03 -1.40
CA ILE A 205 -30.86 -0.71 -2.70
C ILE A 205 -32.06 -1.63 -2.87
N TYR A 206 -32.49 -1.83 -4.11
CA TYR A 206 -33.52 -2.80 -4.45
C TYR A 206 -32.92 -4.20 -4.57
N ARG A 207 -33.55 -5.19 -3.92
CA ARG A 207 -33.19 -6.60 -4.05
C ARG A 207 -34.45 -7.43 -4.27
N ASP A 208 -34.32 -8.49 -5.06
CA ASP A 208 -35.36 -9.51 -5.20
C ASP A 208 -35.69 -10.13 -3.83
N ALA A 209 -36.97 -10.14 -3.46
CA ALA A 209 -37.43 -10.67 -2.18
C ALA A 209 -37.16 -12.18 -1.97
N MET A 210 -36.72 -12.91 -3.01
CA MET A 210 -36.68 -14.37 -3.03
C MET A 210 -35.37 -15.05 -2.61
N ILE A 211 -34.30 -14.33 -2.26
CA ILE A 211 -33.06 -14.99 -1.79
C ILE A 211 -33.06 -15.14 -0.26
N ARG A 212 -33.87 -16.07 0.26
CA ARG A 212 -33.62 -16.71 1.56
C ARG A 212 -33.02 -18.09 1.29
N LYS A 213 -31.70 -18.16 1.06
CA LYS A 213 -30.97 -19.42 1.27
C LYS A 213 -30.44 -19.42 2.71
N LYS A 214 -31.10 -20.22 3.55
CA LYS A 214 -30.56 -20.70 4.83
C LYS A 214 -29.35 -21.60 4.56
#